data_AF-R1GSC1-F1
#
_entry.id   AF-R1GSC1-F1
#
_cell.length_a   1.000
_cell.length_b   1.000
_cell.length_c   1.000
_cell.angle_alpha   90.00
_cell.angle_beta   90.00
_cell.angle_gamma   90.00
#
_symmetry.space_group_name_H-M   'P 1'
#
loop_
_entity.id
_entity.type
_entity.pdbx_description
1 polymer ?
#
loop_
_entity_poly.entity_id
_entity_poly.type
_entity_poly.pdbx_seq_one_letter_code
_entity_poly.pdbx_strand_id
1 'polypeptide(L)'
;MQAFANCAGNVYSMNAGRGHAGMLLDVKEAKQMSSRYFADAVDRSIFHSRAHFSASSMSYDRVTDRLYYASAPQPTSYYVDVPEGTYTDEELKSLDLHANRIESYQLAYMDPATGQHVAGPTVNKQIMRMAFDPDSGELYASDARTIFKVNPTTGETTHIADFSDDLKFGGFTSWGDFVFQDGELLFVTNSRTFVINTTTGAQTLKAFHFIDLVAAATLDQNGQMLVAAKNQNVSGNVNSNHLFRIKPSTGEKKAVGLFPSRISAMATVTSEDHTCYDKTVFPSDLKPTVSGITLASNSVAEGATAYFTVNFDKATSDTNTKLHVALKDGTAKVTTDFTNTVALLFSDNSTGSATLSSTGTDISLPQGVTSVRIAVPTVNDSVHEASEQFSMDAWVNTNKSDLSSASVTITDNDPAQVTFNKFCSNGSWAWKPASLTFCSDPGSYPRAWVGDYHNSNHSSRFEGTIAGLSVGSASTLHYQILSTQDIGGLSQLKVEVDHGNGWELVGNYQSRISSKPIKTNYTFNFTPASSTAKFRLTWNIRSDEPGGGDDVSIGFEKITW
;
A
#
# COMPACT_ATOMS: atom_id res chain seq x y z
N MET A 1 -21.38 25.18 -22.37
CA MET A 1 -20.97 25.66 -21.04
C MET A 1 -21.50 24.64 -20.04
N GLN A 2 -20.63 23.82 -19.48
CA GLN A 2 -21.00 22.87 -18.43
C GLN A 2 -21.25 23.73 -17.18
N ALA A 3 -22.49 23.75 -16.68
CA ALA A 3 -22.81 24.47 -15.45
C ALA A 3 -21.94 23.88 -14.34
N PHE A 4 -21.07 24.70 -13.73
CA PHE A 4 -20.37 24.30 -12.53
C PHE A 4 -21.42 24.02 -11.45
N ALA A 5 -21.27 22.94 -10.70
CA ALA A 5 -22.12 22.69 -9.55
C ALA A 5 -21.94 23.84 -8.54
N ASN A 6 -23.06 24.33 -8.00
CA ASN A 6 -23.06 25.29 -6.90
C ASN A 6 -23.11 24.53 -5.58
N CYS A 7 -22.26 24.93 -4.64
CA CYS A 7 -22.20 24.40 -3.29
C CYS A 7 -22.48 25.54 -2.32
N ALA A 8 -23.23 25.26 -1.26
CA ALA A 8 -23.54 26.25 -0.24
C ALA A 8 -22.30 26.54 0.64
N GLY A 9 -22.04 27.83 0.89
CA GLY A 9 -20.96 28.25 1.77
C GLY A 9 -19.90 29.08 1.08
N ASN A 10 -20.01 30.41 1.22
CA ASN A 10 -18.95 31.35 0.87
C ASN A 10 -18.15 31.73 2.13
N VAL A 11 -16.83 31.59 2.09
CA VAL A 11 -15.99 31.92 3.26
C VAL A 11 -15.63 33.40 3.21
N TYR A 12 -16.04 34.13 4.24
CA TYR A 12 -15.63 35.51 4.42
C TYR A 12 -14.55 35.64 5.48
N SER A 13 -13.71 36.66 5.32
CA SER A 13 -12.73 37.08 6.30
C SER A 13 -12.81 38.57 6.56
N MET A 14 -12.31 38.99 7.73
CA MET A 14 -12.18 40.40 8.07
C MET A 14 -10.79 40.72 8.59
N ASN A 15 -10.31 41.91 8.21
CA ASN A 15 -8.98 42.39 8.57
C ASN A 15 -8.82 42.58 10.08
N ALA A 16 -7.60 42.36 10.55
CA ALA A 16 -7.16 42.69 11.88
C ALA A 16 -6.88 44.20 12.04
N GLY A 17 -6.94 44.67 13.28
CA GLY A 17 -6.59 46.03 13.64
C GLY A 17 -7.23 46.45 14.96
N ARG A 18 -6.58 47.32 15.73
CA ARG A 18 -7.19 47.90 16.94
C ARG A 18 -7.65 49.31 16.61
N GLY A 19 -8.96 49.47 16.36
CA GLY A 19 -9.54 50.73 15.88
C GLY A 19 -9.39 50.98 14.37
N HIS A 20 -8.99 49.96 13.59
CA HIS A 20 -8.95 50.06 12.14
C HIS A 20 -10.37 49.96 11.55
N ALA A 21 -10.57 50.60 10.40
CA ALA A 21 -11.74 50.36 9.56
C ALA A 21 -11.85 48.87 9.19
N GLY A 22 -13.08 48.38 9.12
CA GLY A 22 -13.37 47.01 8.75
C GLY A 22 -13.49 46.84 7.24
N MET A 23 -12.92 45.75 6.74
CA MET A 23 -12.98 45.34 5.35
C MET A 23 -13.34 43.86 5.30
N LEU A 24 -14.52 43.57 4.76
CA LEU A 24 -14.97 42.20 4.51
C LEU A 24 -14.39 41.73 3.17
N LEU A 25 -13.76 40.56 3.19
CA LEU A 25 -13.10 39.96 2.04
C LEU A 25 -13.66 38.56 1.80
N ASP A 26 -14.03 38.28 0.56
CA ASP A 26 -14.38 36.94 0.08
C ASP A 26 -13.08 36.14 -0.12
N VAL A 27 -13.00 35.00 0.57
CA VAL A 27 -11.88 34.07 0.50
C VAL A 27 -12.12 33.10 -0.65
N LYS A 28 -11.13 32.91 -1.53
CA LYS A 28 -11.19 31.89 -2.58
C LYS A 28 -10.50 30.61 -2.14
N GLU A 29 -11.16 29.81 -1.29
CA GLU A 29 -10.61 28.57 -0.71
C GLU A 29 -10.46 27.40 -1.69
N ALA A 30 -11.09 27.47 -2.87
CA ALA A 30 -10.94 26.48 -3.95
C ALA A 30 -9.57 26.54 -4.64
N LYS A 31 -8.98 27.74 -4.69
CA LYS A 31 -7.69 27.95 -5.37
C LYS A 31 -6.60 27.31 -4.51
N GLN A 32 -5.63 26.65 -5.13
CA GLN A 32 -4.36 26.28 -4.48
C GLN A 32 -3.30 27.29 -4.88
N MET A 33 -2.41 27.63 -3.96
CA MET A 33 -1.31 28.53 -4.27
C MET A 33 -0.21 27.77 -5.01
N SER A 34 0.14 28.24 -6.21
CA SER A 34 1.28 27.73 -6.96
C SER A 34 2.59 28.28 -6.36
N SER A 35 3.73 27.92 -6.96
CA SER A 35 5.02 28.52 -6.60
C SER A 35 5.14 30.01 -6.95
N ARG A 36 4.12 30.62 -7.59
CA ARG A 36 4.11 32.02 -8.02
C ARG A 36 3.12 32.87 -7.23
N TYR A 37 3.44 33.10 -5.94
CA TYR A 37 2.62 33.89 -5.01
C TYR A 37 2.02 35.17 -5.62
N PHE A 38 2.85 36.04 -6.21
CA PHE A 38 2.40 37.35 -6.70
C PHE A 38 1.43 37.29 -7.89
N ALA A 39 1.48 36.22 -8.68
CA ALA A 39 0.53 36.02 -9.78
C ALA A 39 -0.82 35.51 -9.25
N ASP A 40 -0.80 34.63 -8.25
CA ASP A 40 -2.00 33.99 -7.73
C ASP A 40 -2.74 34.85 -6.72
N ALA A 41 -2.03 35.66 -5.93
CA ALA A 41 -2.55 36.41 -4.79
C ALA A 41 -3.76 37.30 -5.14
N VAL A 42 -3.76 37.92 -6.32
CA VAL A 42 -4.85 38.81 -6.77
C VAL A 42 -6.19 38.07 -6.87
N ASP A 43 -6.16 36.78 -7.19
CA ASP A 43 -7.36 35.95 -7.34
C ASP A 43 -7.74 35.20 -6.05
N ARG A 44 -7.05 35.47 -4.92
CA ARG A 44 -7.27 34.76 -3.65
C ARG A 44 -8.27 35.43 -2.73
N SER A 45 -8.42 36.75 -2.86
CA SER A 45 -9.18 37.58 -1.96
C SER A 45 -9.88 38.65 -2.77
N ILE A 46 -11.20 38.71 -2.72
CA ILE A 46 -11.97 39.74 -3.39
C ILE A 46 -12.56 40.68 -2.34
N PHE A 47 -12.42 41.99 -2.56
CA PHE A 47 -13.10 42.98 -1.72
C PHE A 47 -14.61 42.80 -1.86
N HIS A 48 -15.30 42.63 -0.73
CA HIS A 48 -16.76 42.55 -0.70
C HIS A 48 -17.38 43.88 -0.29
N SER A 49 -17.11 44.33 0.94
CA SER A 49 -17.76 45.52 1.51
C SER A 49 -16.93 46.16 2.62
N ARG A 50 -17.23 47.42 2.91
CA ARG A 50 -16.72 48.13 4.09
C ARG A 50 -17.58 47.79 5.30
N ALA A 51 -16.96 47.25 6.35
CA ALA A 51 -17.61 46.98 7.62
C ALA A 51 -17.46 48.16 8.59
N HIS A 52 -18.29 48.19 9.64
CA HIS A 52 -18.25 49.25 10.67
C HIS A 52 -16.90 49.34 11.39
N PHE A 53 -16.25 48.19 11.64
CA PHE A 53 -14.97 48.09 12.34
C PHE A 53 -14.26 46.79 11.93
N SER A 54 -12.94 46.75 12.14
CA SER A 54 -12.17 45.50 12.09
C SER A 54 -12.63 44.54 13.19
N ALA A 55 -12.58 43.24 12.91
CA ALA A 55 -13.17 42.23 13.78
C ALA A 55 -12.14 41.33 14.46
N SER A 56 -12.42 40.95 15.70
CA SER A 56 -11.67 39.92 16.44
C SER A 56 -12.22 38.52 16.23
N SER A 57 -13.48 38.38 15.82
CA SER A 57 -14.10 37.10 15.48
C SER A 57 -15.37 37.33 14.66
N MET A 58 -15.82 36.29 13.96
CA MET A 58 -16.98 36.28 13.08
C MET A 58 -17.77 34.98 13.26
N SER A 59 -19.09 35.05 13.11
CA SER A 59 -19.92 33.85 13.13
C SER A 59 -21.19 34.06 12.34
N TYR A 60 -21.59 33.04 11.59
CA TYR A 60 -22.78 33.09 10.75
C TYR A 60 -23.96 32.42 11.45
N ASP A 61 -25.03 33.19 11.62
CA ASP A 61 -26.33 32.72 12.09
C ASP A 61 -27.17 32.33 10.87
N ARG A 62 -27.28 31.02 10.63
CA ARG A 62 -28.10 30.45 9.54
C ARG A 62 -29.61 30.48 9.80
N VAL A 63 -30.05 30.79 11.01
CA VAL A 63 -31.47 30.91 11.37
C VAL A 63 -32.01 32.27 10.97
N THR A 64 -31.25 33.34 11.25
CA THR A 64 -31.64 34.71 10.91
C THR A 64 -30.97 35.27 9.65
N ASP A 65 -30.11 34.46 9.01
CA ASP A 65 -29.29 34.81 7.85
C ASP A 65 -28.44 36.07 8.08
N ARG A 66 -27.56 35.99 9.09
CA ARG A 66 -26.72 37.13 9.50
C ARG A 66 -25.29 36.71 9.78
N LEU A 67 -24.36 37.42 9.18
CA LEU A 67 -22.93 37.28 9.46
C LEU A 67 -22.53 38.24 10.57
N TYR A 68 -22.58 37.78 11.81
CA TYR A 68 -22.19 38.56 12.99
C TYR A 68 -20.66 38.71 13.06
N TYR A 69 -20.20 39.88 13.51
CA TYR A 69 -18.80 40.16 13.78
C TYR A 69 -18.65 41.06 15.01
N ALA A 70 -17.60 40.81 15.80
CA ALA A 70 -17.32 41.52 17.04
C ALA A 70 -16.15 42.49 16.87
N SER A 71 -16.28 43.70 17.40
CA SER A 71 -15.25 44.72 17.28
C SER A 71 -13.95 44.30 17.93
N ALA A 72 -12.85 44.39 17.20
CA ALA A 72 -11.54 44.44 17.83
C ALA A 72 -11.46 45.67 18.76
N PRO A 73 -10.59 45.67 19.80
CA PRO A 73 -10.49 46.81 20.71
C PRO A 73 -10.20 48.10 19.96
N GLN A 74 -10.97 49.16 20.23
CA GLN A 74 -10.84 50.46 19.56
C GLN A 74 -10.28 51.48 20.55
N PRO A 75 -8.98 51.82 20.48
CA PRO A 75 -8.36 52.74 21.44
C PRO A 75 -8.95 54.15 21.35
N THR A 76 -9.20 54.77 22.49
CA THR A 76 -9.57 56.20 22.60
C THR A 76 -8.46 57.02 23.24
N SER A 77 -7.51 56.37 23.91
CA SER A 77 -6.28 56.97 24.40
C SER A 77 -5.19 55.91 24.59
N TYR A 78 -3.94 56.34 24.70
CA TYR A 78 -2.76 55.48 24.83
C TYR A 78 -2.03 55.73 26.15
N TYR A 79 -1.24 54.75 26.61
CA TYR A 79 -0.38 54.92 27.78
C TYR A 79 0.83 55.82 27.50
N VAL A 80 1.27 55.83 26.24
CA VAL A 80 2.29 56.78 25.78
C VAL A 80 1.61 58.12 25.61
N ASP A 81 2.08 59.13 26.34
CA ASP A 81 1.65 60.51 26.16
C ASP A 81 2.31 61.08 24.91
N VAL A 82 1.51 61.27 23.86
CA VAL A 82 1.97 61.79 22.57
C VAL A 82 1.56 63.26 22.50
N PRO A 83 2.51 64.20 22.38
CA PRO A 83 2.19 65.62 22.31
C PRO A 83 1.24 65.94 21.16
N GLU A 84 0.26 66.79 21.41
CA GLU A 84 -0.74 67.20 20.43
C GLU A 84 -0.10 67.79 19.16
N GLY A 85 -0.63 67.43 18.00
CA GLY A 85 -0.12 67.88 16.71
C GLY A 85 1.16 67.18 16.22
N THR A 86 1.71 66.22 16.97
CA THR A 86 2.88 65.44 16.50
C THR A 86 2.53 64.53 15.32
N TYR A 87 1.34 63.93 15.35
CA TYR A 87 0.81 63.06 14.31
C TYR A 87 -0.62 63.47 14.00
N THR A 88 -1.06 63.22 12.77
CA THR A 88 -2.48 63.22 12.41
C THR A 88 -3.22 62.09 13.14
N ASP A 89 -4.55 62.20 13.23
CA ASP A 89 -5.38 61.14 13.83
C ASP A 89 -5.22 59.81 13.08
N GLU A 90 -5.12 59.84 11.74
CA GLU A 90 -4.84 58.66 10.92
C GLU A 90 -3.47 58.04 11.22
N GLU A 91 -2.41 58.85 11.30
CA GLU A 91 -1.06 58.37 11.62
C GLU A 91 -1.02 57.76 13.03
N LEU A 92 -1.59 58.44 14.02
CA LEU A 92 -1.64 57.96 15.40
C LEU A 92 -2.38 56.61 15.51
N LYS A 93 -3.49 56.45 14.77
CA LYS A 93 -4.24 55.18 14.69
C LYS A 93 -3.44 54.05 14.04
N SER A 94 -2.48 54.37 13.17
CA SER A 94 -1.64 53.38 12.48
C SER A 94 -0.46 52.89 13.32
N LEU A 95 -0.16 53.54 14.45
CA LEU A 95 0.92 53.15 15.35
C LEU A 95 0.49 52.00 16.27
N ASP A 96 1.39 51.06 16.51
CA ASP A 96 1.20 49.93 17.43
C ASP A 96 1.33 50.34 18.93
N LEU A 97 0.59 51.38 19.34
CA LEU A 97 0.59 51.88 20.71
C LEU A 97 -0.36 51.09 21.63
N HIS A 98 0.07 50.87 22.88
CA HIS A 98 -0.77 50.23 23.89
C HIS A 98 -1.87 51.17 24.36
N ALA A 99 -3.12 50.79 24.11
CA ALA A 99 -4.30 51.51 24.56
C ALA A 99 -4.37 51.60 26.10
N ASN A 100 -4.66 52.80 26.61
CA ASN A 100 -5.00 53.04 28.01
C ASN A 100 -6.52 52.99 28.22
N ARG A 101 -7.29 53.51 27.25
CA ARG A 101 -8.74 53.41 27.21
C ARG A 101 -9.19 52.92 25.84
N ILE A 102 -10.32 52.24 25.83
CA ILE A 102 -10.95 51.71 24.62
C ILE A 102 -12.43 52.04 24.63
N GLU A 103 -13.04 52.07 23.44
CA GLU A 103 -14.49 52.07 23.29
C GLU A 103 -15.12 50.81 23.89
N SER A 104 -16.43 50.88 24.15
CA SER A 104 -17.20 49.68 24.50
C SER A 104 -17.12 48.67 23.36
N TYR A 105 -17.02 47.38 23.69
CA TYR A 105 -17.08 46.33 22.67
C TYR A 105 -18.45 46.35 22.00
N GLN A 106 -18.50 46.07 20.71
CA GLN A 106 -19.72 46.15 19.94
C GLN A 106 -19.85 44.94 19.00
N LEU A 107 -21.07 44.44 18.87
CA LEU A 107 -21.46 43.52 17.79
C LEU A 107 -22.01 44.30 16.60
N ALA A 108 -21.84 43.76 15.42
CA ALA A 108 -22.51 44.18 14.21
C ALA A 108 -22.77 42.95 13.33
N TYR A 109 -23.56 43.10 12.28
CA TYR A 109 -23.75 42.02 11.31
C TYR A 109 -23.78 42.54 9.88
N MET A 110 -23.42 41.66 8.94
CA MET A 110 -23.66 41.82 7.52
C MET A 110 -24.86 40.95 7.13
N ASP A 111 -25.81 41.53 6.39
CA ASP A 111 -26.94 40.84 5.78
C ASP A 111 -26.52 40.28 4.41
N PRO A 112 -26.40 38.94 4.25
CA PRO A 112 -25.89 38.34 3.02
C PRO A 112 -26.69 38.68 1.76
N ALA A 113 -28.01 38.86 1.90
CA ALA A 113 -28.86 39.17 0.76
C ALA A 113 -28.62 40.58 0.20
N THR A 114 -28.19 41.52 1.04
CA THR A 114 -28.01 42.94 0.65
C THR A 114 -26.56 43.42 0.69
N GLY A 115 -25.67 42.69 1.35
CA GLY A 115 -24.30 43.11 1.67
C GLY A 115 -24.23 44.28 2.68
N GLN A 116 -25.35 44.70 3.26
CA GLN A 116 -25.41 45.85 4.16
C GLN A 116 -24.93 45.48 5.56
N HIS A 117 -24.17 46.40 6.17
CA HIS A 117 -23.69 46.25 7.54
C HIS A 117 -24.56 47.04 8.52
N VAL A 118 -25.08 46.37 9.55
CA VAL A 118 -25.91 46.97 10.59
C VAL A 118 -25.17 46.95 11.92
N ALA A 119 -25.11 48.11 12.58
CA ALA A 119 -24.55 48.22 13.91
C ALA A 119 -25.47 47.53 14.93
N GLY A 120 -24.88 46.67 15.77
CA GLY A 120 -25.58 45.95 16.83
C GLY A 120 -25.28 46.52 18.22
N PRO A 121 -25.64 45.78 19.28
CA PRO A 121 -25.53 46.25 20.66
C PRO A 121 -24.08 46.31 21.14
N THR A 122 -23.86 47.13 22.18
CA THR A 122 -22.62 47.09 22.97
C THR A 122 -22.60 45.86 23.87
N VAL A 123 -21.43 45.27 24.07
CA VAL A 123 -21.19 44.09 24.89
C VAL A 123 -20.22 44.44 26.02
N ASN A 124 -20.50 43.98 27.23
CA ASN A 124 -19.68 44.29 28.41
C ASN A 124 -18.38 43.47 28.52
N LYS A 125 -18.16 42.54 27.59
CA LYS A 125 -17.01 41.62 27.53
C LYS A 125 -16.37 41.66 26.15
N GLN A 126 -15.04 41.54 26.12
CA GLN A 126 -14.32 41.37 24.86
C GLN A 126 -14.70 40.03 24.25
N ILE A 127 -15.14 40.02 23.00
CA ILE A 127 -15.34 38.78 22.25
C ILE A 127 -14.06 38.53 21.46
N MET A 128 -13.24 37.59 21.94
CA MET A 128 -12.01 37.19 21.25
C MET A 128 -12.25 36.08 20.23
N ARG A 129 -13.36 35.35 20.38
CA ARG A 129 -13.77 34.20 19.58
C ARG A 129 -15.24 33.93 19.80
N MET A 130 -15.96 33.50 18.77
CA MET A 130 -17.37 33.16 18.86
C MET A 130 -17.81 32.16 17.80
N ALA A 131 -18.82 31.37 18.14
CA ALA A 131 -19.44 30.41 17.23
C ALA A 131 -20.95 30.33 17.53
N PHE A 132 -21.76 30.48 16.49
CA PHE A 132 -23.19 30.27 16.53
C PHE A 132 -23.49 28.78 16.48
N ASP A 133 -24.23 28.30 17.47
CA ASP A 133 -24.81 26.97 17.45
C ASP A 133 -26.18 27.04 16.79
N PRO A 134 -26.34 26.46 15.60
CA PRO A 134 -27.63 26.47 14.95
C PRO A 134 -28.68 25.54 15.53
N ASP A 135 -28.29 24.56 16.35
CA ASP A 135 -29.24 23.62 16.94
C ASP A 135 -29.94 24.26 18.15
N SER A 136 -29.21 25.06 18.93
CA SER A 136 -29.76 25.84 20.05
C SER A 136 -30.15 27.28 19.69
N GLY A 137 -29.62 27.83 18.60
CA GLY A 137 -29.78 29.23 18.22
C GLY A 137 -28.94 30.20 19.09
N GLU A 138 -27.95 29.68 19.82
CA GLU A 138 -27.16 30.44 20.78
C GLU A 138 -25.79 30.84 20.20
N LEU A 139 -25.35 32.08 20.47
CA LEU A 139 -24.02 32.55 20.12
C LEU A 139 -23.07 32.34 21.30
N TYR A 140 -22.22 31.32 21.21
CA TYR A 140 -21.17 31.05 22.17
C TYR A 140 -19.97 31.94 21.89
N ALA A 141 -19.34 32.46 22.95
CA ALA A 141 -18.21 33.35 22.85
C ALA A 141 -17.25 33.16 24.03
N SER A 142 -16.07 33.76 23.92
CA SER A 142 -15.19 33.90 25.07
C SER A 142 -14.28 35.12 24.98
N ASP A 143 -13.84 35.54 26.17
CA ASP A 143 -12.73 36.47 26.34
C ASP A 143 -11.44 35.65 26.62
N ALA A 144 -10.40 36.28 27.15
CA ALA A 144 -9.16 35.59 27.49
C ALA A 144 -9.31 34.58 28.66
N ARG A 145 -10.41 34.59 29.39
CA ARG A 145 -10.54 33.92 30.71
C ARG A 145 -11.81 33.11 30.89
N THR A 146 -12.89 33.46 30.21
CA THR A 146 -14.23 32.95 30.47
C THR A 146 -14.94 32.55 29.18
N ILE A 147 -15.74 31.51 29.26
CA ILE A 147 -16.67 31.02 28.25
C ILE A 147 -18.06 31.54 28.61
N PHE A 148 -18.77 32.10 27.65
CA PHE A 148 -20.10 32.69 27.87
C PHE A 148 -20.94 32.66 26.60
N LYS A 149 -22.23 32.94 26.73
CA LYS A 149 -23.14 33.21 25.62
C LYS A 149 -23.35 34.71 25.46
N VAL A 150 -23.65 35.14 24.25
CA VAL A 150 -24.00 36.54 23.95
C VAL A 150 -25.35 36.56 23.24
N ASN A 151 -26.27 37.40 23.71
CA ASN A 151 -27.47 37.69 22.95
C ASN A 151 -27.11 38.72 21.85
N PRO A 152 -27.18 38.38 20.56
CA PRO A 152 -26.73 39.26 19.49
C PRO A 152 -27.63 40.49 19.29
N THR A 153 -28.82 40.52 19.87
CA THR A 153 -29.77 41.64 19.78
C THR A 153 -29.61 42.62 20.95
N THR A 154 -29.41 42.11 22.17
CA THR A 154 -29.32 42.95 23.38
C THR A 154 -27.89 43.20 23.85
N GLY A 155 -26.92 42.37 23.46
CA GLY A 155 -25.54 42.41 23.94
C GLY A 155 -25.34 41.81 25.33
N GLU A 156 -26.39 41.27 25.94
CA GLU A 156 -26.34 40.62 27.24
C GLU A 156 -25.46 39.36 27.20
N THR A 157 -24.65 39.16 28.24
CA THR A 157 -23.75 38.02 28.35
C THR A 157 -24.15 37.08 29.47
N THR A 158 -24.13 35.78 29.21
CA THR A 158 -24.43 34.73 30.20
C THR A 158 -23.19 33.87 30.41
N HIS A 159 -22.57 33.94 31.59
CA HIS A 159 -21.38 33.14 31.92
C HIS A 159 -21.71 31.64 31.93
N ILE A 160 -20.79 30.82 31.41
CA ILE A 160 -20.84 29.36 31.47
C ILE A 160 -19.76 28.83 32.41
N ALA A 161 -18.49 29.19 32.16
CA ALA A 161 -17.35 28.72 32.93
C ALA A 161 -16.11 29.59 32.73
N ASP A 162 -15.08 29.34 33.54
CA ASP A 162 -13.74 29.85 33.34
C ASP A 162 -12.88 28.82 32.55
N PHE A 163 -11.93 29.29 31.75
CA PHE A 163 -10.89 28.40 31.22
C PHE A 163 -10.06 27.81 32.36
N SER A 164 -9.56 26.59 32.17
CA SER A 164 -8.55 26.01 33.07
C SER A 164 -7.34 26.94 33.17
N ASP A 165 -6.59 26.85 34.26
CA ASP A 165 -5.41 27.71 34.46
C ASP A 165 -4.40 27.59 33.30
N ASP A 166 -4.22 26.39 32.76
CA ASP A 166 -3.36 26.15 31.58
C ASP A 166 -3.84 26.93 30.35
N LEU A 167 -5.15 26.99 30.09
CA LEU A 167 -5.68 27.73 28.96
C LEU A 167 -5.75 29.23 29.24
N LYS A 168 -6.05 29.63 30.48
CA LYS A 168 -6.13 31.02 30.93
C LYS A 168 -4.78 31.73 30.95
N PHE A 169 -3.73 31.02 31.35
CA PHE A 169 -2.37 31.56 31.50
C PHE A 169 -1.39 31.04 30.44
N GLY A 170 -1.82 30.12 29.56
CA GLY A 170 -1.01 29.58 28.46
C GLY A 170 -0.60 30.59 27.38
N GLY A 171 -1.11 31.83 27.48
CA GLY A 171 -0.70 32.97 26.66
C GLY A 171 -0.83 32.68 25.18
N PHE A 172 0.31 32.72 24.48
CA PHE A 172 0.41 32.39 23.06
C PHE A 172 -0.29 31.08 22.71
N THR A 173 -0.14 30.04 23.53
CA THR A 173 -0.63 28.69 23.18
C THR A 173 -2.15 28.56 23.22
N SER A 174 -2.85 29.53 23.82
CA SER A 174 -4.30 29.56 23.99
C SER A 174 -4.99 30.57 23.08
N TRP A 175 -4.29 31.16 22.12
CA TRP A 175 -4.92 31.97 21.09
C TRP A 175 -5.56 31.08 20.03
N GLY A 176 -6.68 31.51 19.48
CA GLY A 176 -7.46 30.70 18.56
C GLY A 176 -8.89 31.20 18.42
N ASP A 177 -9.73 30.37 17.81
CA ASP A 177 -11.13 30.70 17.55
C ASP A 177 -12.07 29.54 17.91
N PHE A 178 -13.37 29.87 17.98
CA PHE A 178 -14.43 28.90 18.18
C PHE A 178 -15.09 28.52 16.86
N VAL A 179 -15.50 27.26 16.73
CA VAL A 179 -16.23 26.78 15.57
C VAL A 179 -17.08 25.58 15.98
N PHE A 180 -18.32 25.51 15.49
CA PHE A 180 -19.14 24.31 15.63
C PHE A 180 -18.86 23.35 14.47
N GLN A 181 -18.61 22.08 14.78
CA GLN A 181 -18.52 21.01 13.79
C GLN A 181 -19.13 19.74 14.39
N ASP A 182 -19.98 19.07 13.63
CA ASP A 182 -20.62 17.80 14.02
C ASP A 182 -21.30 17.86 15.41
N GLY A 183 -21.92 19.00 15.75
CA GLY A 183 -22.60 19.23 17.02
C GLY A 183 -21.69 19.56 18.21
N GLU A 184 -20.37 19.65 18.00
CA GLU A 184 -19.41 19.99 19.05
C GLU A 184 -18.93 21.44 18.92
N LEU A 185 -18.88 22.17 20.04
CA LEU A 185 -18.14 23.43 20.12
C LEU A 185 -16.64 23.14 20.22
N LEU A 186 -15.90 23.46 19.17
CA LEU A 186 -14.46 23.27 19.10
C LEU A 186 -13.75 24.58 19.39
N PHE A 187 -12.73 24.53 20.25
CA PHE A 187 -11.77 25.59 20.46
C PHE A 187 -10.46 25.24 19.76
N VAL A 188 -10.20 25.90 18.64
CA VAL A 188 -9.04 25.67 17.79
C VAL A 188 -7.95 26.65 18.20
N THR A 189 -7.03 26.19 19.05
CA THR A 189 -5.94 27.00 19.59
C THR A 189 -4.68 26.89 18.74
N ASN A 190 -3.62 27.58 19.15
CA ASN A 190 -2.28 27.25 18.69
C ASN A 190 -1.92 25.82 19.08
N SER A 191 -1.45 25.06 18.09
CA SER A 191 -1.05 23.66 18.11
C SER A 191 -2.11 22.60 18.44
N ARG A 192 -3.30 22.95 18.93
CA ARG A 192 -4.26 22.02 19.53
C ARG A 192 -5.72 22.38 19.25
N THR A 193 -6.59 21.39 19.26
CA THR A 193 -8.04 21.58 19.29
C THR A 193 -8.61 20.97 20.56
N PHE A 194 -9.52 21.69 21.22
CA PHE A 194 -10.28 21.21 22.37
C PHE A 194 -11.76 21.12 22.03
N VAL A 195 -12.47 20.16 22.60
CA VAL A 195 -13.93 20.17 22.69
C VAL A 195 -14.33 20.93 23.94
N ILE A 196 -15.30 21.84 23.82
CA ILE A 196 -15.90 22.57 24.93
C ILE A 196 -17.29 21.99 25.19
N ASN A 197 -17.53 21.51 26.41
CA ASN A 197 -18.87 21.16 26.83
C ASN A 197 -19.71 22.45 26.95
N THR A 198 -20.77 22.59 26.15
CA THR A 198 -21.57 23.82 26.07
C THR A 198 -22.38 24.11 27.33
N THR A 199 -22.59 23.12 28.20
CA THR A 199 -23.32 23.25 29.46
C THR A 199 -22.41 23.59 30.63
N THR A 200 -21.25 22.93 30.72
CA THR A 200 -20.34 23.04 31.87
C THR A 200 -19.07 23.85 31.59
N GLY A 201 -18.77 24.14 30.32
CA GLY A 201 -17.52 24.76 29.87
C GLY A 201 -16.27 23.89 30.04
N ALA A 202 -16.43 22.61 30.39
CA ALA A 202 -15.31 21.67 30.51
C ALA A 202 -14.55 21.56 29.18
N GLN A 203 -13.22 21.68 29.23
CA GLN A 203 -12.33 21.64 28.06
C GLN A 203 -11.65 20.27 27.98
N THR A 204 -11.82 19.57 26.87
CA THR A 204 -11.17 18.26 26.63
C THR A 204 -10.31 18.33 25.39
N LEU A 205 -9.03 17.99 25.49
CA LEU A 205 -8.13 17.95 24.34
C LEU A 205 -8.64 16.92 23.31
N LYS A 206 -8.79 17.35 22.06
CA LYS A 206 -9.23 16.51 20.94
C LYS A 206 -8.05 15.95 20.16
N ALA A 207 -7.16 16.83 19.69
CA ALA A 207 -5.93 16.45 18.98
C ALA A 207 -4.92 17.60 18.94
N PHE A 208 -3.67 17.28 18.60
CA PHE A 208 -2.64 18.25 18.26
C PHE A 208 -2.54 18.40 16.73
N HIS A 209 -2.75 19.61 16.21
CA HIS A 209 -2.52 19.93 14.80
C HIS A 209 -1.21 20.68 14.54
N PHE A 210 -0.52 21.16 15.59
CA PHE A 210 0.79 21.82 15.48
C PHE A 210 0.83 23.00 14.50
N ILE A 211 -0.25 23.79 14.43
CA ILE A 211 -0.27 25.06 13.69
C ILE A 211 -0.13 26.18 14.72
N ASP A 212 0.90 27.00 14.57
CA ASP A 212 1.09 28.17 15.40
C ASP A 212 0.38 29.38 14.80
N LEU A 213 0.17 30.42 15.61
CA LEU A 213 -0.39 31.70 15.19
C LEU A 213 -1.80 31.65 14.58
N VAL A 214 -2.60 30.65 14.96
CA VAL A 214 -4.02 30.58 14.65
C VAL A 214 -4.72 31.89 15.04
N ALA A 215 -5.38 32.49 14.07
CA ALA A 215 -6.06 33.77 14.18
C ALA A 215 -7.58 33.65 14.02
N ALA A 216 -8.04 32.70 13.20
CA ALA A 216 -9.45 32.47 12.94
C ALA A 216 -9.66 31.02 12.49
N ALA A 217 -10.85 30.48 12.73
CA ALA A 217 -11.26 29.17 12.24
C ALA A 217 -12.72 29.19 11.79
N THR A 218 -13.04 28.45 10.73
CA THR A 218 -14.41 28.27 10.27
C THR A 218 -14.55 26.93 9.54
N LEU A 219 -15.74 26.59 9.04
CA LEU A 219 -15.95 25.45 8.16
C LEU A 219 -16.02 25.90 6.72
N ASP A 220 -15.39 25.19 5.81
CA ASP A 220 -15.50 25.45 4.38
C ASP A 220 -16.78 24.80 3.80
N GLN A 221 -17.07 24.96 2.50
CA GLN A 221 -18.29 24.43 1.89
C GLN A 221 -18.44 22.89 1.99
N ASN A 222 -17.35 22.16 2.25
CA ASN A 222 -17.35 20.71 2.44
C ASN A 222 -17.52 20.31 3.91
N GLY A 223 -17.80 21.27 4.80
CA GLY A 223 -17.83 21.08 6.24
C GLY A 223 -16.45 20.79 6.84
N GLN A 224 -15.36 21.10 6.12
CA GLN A 224 -14.01 20.89 6.65
C GLN A 224 -13.51 22.13 7.36
N MET A 225 -12.80 21.93 8.48
CA MET A 225 -12.28 23.06 9.23
C MET A 225 -11.16 23.76 8.46
N LEU A 226 -11.39 25.03 8.15
CA LEU A 226 -10.42 25.95 7.57
C LEU A 226 -9.89 26.89 8.65
N VAL A 227 -8.57 26.97 8.77
CA VAL A 227 -7.87 27.73 9.79
C VAL A 227 -6.94 28.74 9.13
N ALA A 228 -6.97 29.98 9.60
CA ALA A 228 -6.02 31.02 9.23
C ALA A 228 -4.97 31.18 10.32
N ALA A 229 -3.70 31.14 9.94
CA ALA A 229 -2.56 31.36 10.81
C ALA A 229 -1.75 32.57 10.34
N LYS A 230 -1.40 33.48 11.25
CA LYS A 230 -0.67 34.71 10.90
C LYS A 230 0.68 34.37 10.30
N ASN A 231 1.02 35.04 9.20
CA ASN A 231 2.37 35.04 8.67
C ASN A 231 3.13 36.24 9.27
N GLN A 232 4.10 35.96 10.14
CA GLN A 232 4.93 36.98 10.78
C GLN A 232 6.37 36.50 10.91
N ASN A 233 7.29 37.45 10.90
CA ASN A 233 8.72 37.20 11.08
C ASN A 233 9.35 38.35 11.88
N VAL A 234 10.68 38.42 11.92
CA VAL A 234 11.42 39.45 12.66
C VAL A 234 11.19 40.87 12.15
N SER A 235 10.67 41.06 10.92
CA SER A 235 10.27 42.37 10.40
C SER A 235 8.80 42.71 10.68
N GLY A 236 8.12 41.93 11.53
CA GLY A 236 6.73 42.14 11.90
C GLY A 236 5.76 41.25 11.12
N ASN A 237 4.50 41.69 11.03
CA ASN A 237 3.48 40.97 10.29
C ASN A 237 3.69 41.18 8.77
N VAL A 238 3.66 40.09 8.00
CA VAL A 238 3.85 40.12 6.54
C VAL A 238 2.54 40.50 5.81
N ASN A 239 1.52 40.93 6.55
CA ASN A 239 0.18 41.23 6.07
C ASN A 239 -0.46 40.12 5.25
N SER A 240 -0.19 38.87 5.65
CA SER A 240 -0.74 37.66 5.05
C SER A 240 -1.02 36.59 6.11
N ASN A 241 -1.80 35.57 5.73
CA ASN A 241 -2.06 34.39 6.56
C ASN A 241 -1.77 33.12 5.78
N HIS A 242 -1.27 32.09 6.45
CA HIS A 242 -1.31 30.73 5.95
C HIS A 242 -2.69 30.15 6.20
N LEU A 243 -3.29 29.54 5.18
CA LEU A 243 -4.54 28.81 5.29
C LEU A 243 -4.26 27.31 5.36
N PHE A 244 -4.91 26.63 6.29
CA PHE A 244 -4.83 25.18 6.46
C PHE A 244 -6.23 24.59 6.58
N ARG A 245 -6.45 23.45 5.93
CA ARG A 245 -7.54 22.56 6.32
C ARG A 245 -7.03 21.61 7.38
N ILE A 246 -7.81 21.40 8.44
CA ILE A 246 -7.47 20.43 9.50
C ILE A 246 -8.59 19.42 9.71
N LYS A 247 -8.21 18.22 10.17
CA LYS A 247 -9.12 17.21 10.70
C LYS A 247 -9.03 17.20 12.22
N PRO A 248 -9.97 17.82 12.95
CA PRO A 248 -9.84 18.02 14.40
C PRO A 248 -9.72 16.73 15.22
N SER A 249 -10.26 15.62 14.72
CA SER A 249 -10.22 14.33 15.41
C SER A 249 -8.83 13.68 15.42
N THR A 250 -7.98 14.00 14.45
CA THR A 250 -6.64 13.39 14.29
C THR A 250 -5.52 14.43 14.36
N GLY A 251 -5.83 15.71 14.16
CA GLY A 251 -4.84 16.79 14.06
C GLY A 251 -4.14 16.86 12.70
N GLU A 252 -4.48 16.00 11.75
CA GLU A 252 -3.93 16.07 10.40
C GLU A 252 -4.27 17.41 9.75
N LYS A 253 -3.34 17.95 8.97
CA LYS A 253 -3.48 19.25 8.30
C LYS A 253 -3.00 19.20 6.87
N LYS A 254 -3.60 20.05 6.03
CA LYS A 254 -3.19 20.29 4.65
C LYS A 254 -3.12 21.79 4.40
N ALA A 255 -1.97 22.27 3.94
CA ALA A 255 -1.83 23.65 3.51
C ALA A 255 -2.72 23.92 2.29
N VAL A 256 -3.49 25.01 2.35
CA VAL A 256 -4.34 25.49 1.25
C VAL A 256 -3.62 26.59 0.46
N GLY A 257 -2.82 27.41 1.14
CA GLY A 257 -2.00 28.46 0.53
C GLY A 257 -1.76 29.64 1.46
N LEU A 258 -1.33 30.76 0.89
CA LEU A 258 -1.29 32.07 1.57
C LEU A 258 -2.48 32.93 1.15
N PHE A 259 -3.01 33.69 2.09
CA PHE A 259 -4.03 34.69 1.90
C PHE A 259 -3.42 36.09 2.03
N PRO A 260 -3.58 37.00 1.04
CA PRO A 260 -2.84 38.26 0.94
C PRO A 260 -3.46 39.38 1.80
N SER A 261 -3.87 39.06 3.02
CA SER A 261 -4.35 40.03 4.00
C SER A 261 -4.14 39.50 5.41
N ARG A 262 -4.00 40.41 6.38
CA ARG A 262 -3.97 40.08 7.81
C ARG A 262 -5.39 39.88 8.32
N ILE A 263 -5.86 38.63 8.30
CA ILE A 263 -7.13 38.18 8.87
C ILE A 263 -7.06 38.08 10.40
N SER A 264 -8.15 38.46 11.07
CA SER A 264 -8.40 38.12 12.47
C SER A 264 -9.76 37.46 12.73
N ALA A 265 -10.61 37.35 11.71
CA ALA A 265 -11.91 36.71 11.82
C ALA A 265 -12.28 36.05 10.50
N MET A 266 -12.90 34.87 10.56
CA MET A 266 -13.48 34.19 9.41
C MET A 266 -14.83 33.60 9.78
N ALA A 267 -15.76 33.56 8.84
CA ALA A 267 -16.96 32.75 8.96
C ALA A 267 -17.53 32.44 7.58
N THR A 268 -18.28 31.35 7.51
CA THR A 268 -18.85 30.86 6.25
C THR A 268 -20.33 31.12 6.21
N VAL A 269 -20.76 31.86 5.19
CA VAL A 269 -22.16 32.19 4.92
C VAL A 269 -22.73 31.09 4.06
N THR A 270 -23.54 30.21 4.66
CA THR A 270 -24.10 29.03 3.97
C THR A 270 -25.40 29.31 3.21
N SER A 271 -25.93 30.52 3.26
CA SER A 271 -27.04 30.98 2.40
C SER A 271 -26.59 31.35 0.98
N GLU A 272 -25.28 31.54 0.77
CA GLU A 272 -24.70 31.86 -0.54
C GLU A 272 -24.19 30.62 -1.26
N ASP A 273 -24.36 30.62 -2.59
CA ASP A 273 -23.78 29.62 -3.48
C ASP A 273 -22.36 30.02 -3.89
N HIS A 274 -21.45 29.06 -3.86
CA HIS A 274 -20.07 29.18 -4.34
C HIS A 274 -19.73 28.03 -5.31
N THR A 275 -18.63 28.18 -6.05
CA THR A 275 -18.14 27.13 -6.95
C THR A 275 -17.65 25.92 -6.16
N CYS A 276 -18.24 24.75 -6.41
CA CYS A 276 -17.82 23.51 -5.77
C CYS A 276 -16.34 23.17 -6.04
N TYR A 277 -15.68 22.58 -5.04
CA TYR A 277 -14.33 22.04 -5.09
C TYR A 277 -14.24 20.79 -4.21
N ASP A 278 -13.35 19.87 -4.57
CA ASP A 278 -13.25 18.58 -3.90
C ASP A 278 -12.84 18.69 -2.43
N LYS A 279 -13.46 17.84 -1.61
CA LYS A 279 -13.09 17.66 -0.22
C LYS A 279 -11.62 17.23 -0.10
N THR A 280 -10.89 17.83 0.83
CA THR A 280 -9.55 17.35 1.20
C THR A 280 -9.65 15.97 1.83
N VAL A 281 -8.96 15.01 1.24
CA VAL A 281 -8.77 13.68 1.81
C VAL A 281 -7.54 13.69 2.71
N PHE A 282 -7.71 13.40 4.00
CA PHE A 282 -6.61 13.20 4.93
C PHE A 282 -6.15 11.73 4.90
N PRO A 283 -4.88 11.43 5.24
CA PRO A 283 -4.41 10.05 5.34
C PRO A 283 -5.35 9.17 6.16
N SER A 284 -5.82 9.61 7.33
CA SER A 284 -6.78 8.83 8.14
C SER A 284 -8.18 8.64 7.53
N ASP A 285 -8.53 9.34 6.44
CA ASP A 285 -9.77 9.08 5.69
C ASP A 285 -9.63 7.88 4.74
N LEU A 286 -8.39 7.48 4.41
CA LEU A 286 -8.15 6.39 3.49
C LEU A 286 -8.49 5.05 4.19
N LYS A 287 -9.39 4.29 3.59
CA LYS A 287 -9.63 2.90 3.96
C LYS A 287 -9.25 2.05 2.76
N PRO A 288 -7.99 1.58 2.67
CA PRO A 288 -7.54 0.78 1.54
C PRO A 288 -8.28 -0.56 1.53
N THR A 289 -8.57 -1.05 0.35
CA THR A 289 -9.14 -2.38 0.10
C THR A 289 -8.25 -3.11 -0.90
N VAL A 290 -8.22 -4.43 -0.83
CA VAL A 290 -7.50 -5.23 -1.83
C VAL A 290 -8.21 -5.11 -3.18
N SER A 291 -7.50 -4.61 -4.19
CA SER A 291 -8.00 -4.48 -5.56
C SER A 291 -7.70 -5.70 -6.43
N GLY A 292 -6.75 -6.55 -6.01
CA GLY A 292 -6.43 -7.81 -6.64
C GLY A 292 -5.04 -8.34 -6.29
N ILE A 293 -4.78 -9.60 -6.65
CA ILE A 293 -3.46 -10.24 -6.52
C ILE A 293 -2.88 -10.46 -7.92
N THR A 294 -1.69 -9.92 -8.17
CA THR A 294 -0.94 -10.12 -9.42
C THR A 294 0.17 -11.13 -9.21
N LEU A 295 0.26 -12.14 -10.06
CA LEU A 295 1.34 -13.12 -10.05
C LEU A 295 2.49 -12.67 -10.96
N ALA A 296 3.73 -12.90 -10.53
CA ALA A 296 4.88 -12.72 -11.42
C ALA A 296 4.91 -13.80 -12.52
N SER A 297 4.46 -15.01 -12.19
CA SER A 297 4.23 -16.12 -13.10
C SER A 297 3.12 -17.01 -12.53
N ASN A 298 2.32 -17.63 -13.39
CA ASN A 298 1.29 -18.59 -12.98
C ASN A 298 1.88 -19.97 -12.60
N SER A 299 3.14 -20.20 -12.97
CA SER A 299 3.86 -21.42 -12.64
C SER A 299 5.33 -21.14 -12.36
N VAL A 300 5.90 -21.90 -11.43
CA VAL A 300 7.32 -21.87 -11.05
C VAL A 300 7.85 -23.30 -10.95
N ALA A 301 9.12 -23.50 -11.29
CA ALA A 301 9.79 -24.77 -11.03
C ALA A 301 10.06 -24.93 -9.53
N GLU A 302 10.17 -26.17 -9.08
CA GLU A 302 10.65 -26.50 -7.73
C GLU A 302 11.99 -25.82 -7.41
N GLY A 303 12.16 -25.45 -6.14
CA GLY A 303 13.25 -24.63 -5.65
C GLY A 303 13.21 -23.14 -6.04
N ALA A 304 12.32 -22.74 -6.97
CA ALA A 304 12.13 -21.33 -7.29
C ALA A 304 11.19 -20.64 -6.28
N THR A 305 11.06 -19.33 -6.39
CA THR A 305 10.18 -18.53 -5.53
C THR A 305 8.94 -18.08 -6.31
N ALA A 306 7.76 -18.34 -5.76
CA ALA A 306 6.50 -17.79 -6.26
C ALA A 306 6.29 -16.39 -5.67
N TYR A 307 5.95 -15.41 -6.52
CA TYR A 307 5.70 -14.04 -6.08
C TYR A 307 4.24 -13.64 -6.29
N PHE A 308 3.59 -13.26 -5.19
CA PHE A 308 2.23 -12.72 -5.15
C PHE A 308 2.30 -11.23 -4.81
N THR A 309 1.82 -10.36 -5.68
CA THR A 309 1.72 -8.93 -5.38
C THR A 309 0.28 -8.59 -5.06
N VAL A 310 0.00 -8.31 -3.79
CA VAL A 310 -1.31 -7.83 -3.34
C VAL A 310 -1.37 -6.32 -3.58
N ASN A 311 -2.35 -5.86 -4.35
CA ASN A 311 -2.53 -4.45 -4.71
C ASN A 311 -3.69 -3.84 -3.91
N PHE A 312 -3.56 -2.56 -3.58
CA PHE A 312 -4.61 -1.77 -2.91
C PHE A 312 -5.23 -0.76 -3.88
N ASP A 313 -6.51 -0.43 -3.68
CA ASP A 313 -7.22 0.57 -4.49
C ASP A 313 -6.80 2.01 -4.18
N LYS A 314 -6.15 2.23 -3.04
CA LYS A 314 -5.56 3.50 -2.59
C LYS A 314 -4.42 3.22 -1.61
N ALA A 315 -3.60 4.24 -1.35
CA ALA A 315 -2.53 4.14 -0.36
C ALA A 315 -3.07 3.88 1.05
N THR A 316 -2.31 3.15 1.86
CA THR A 316 -2.64 2.89 3.27
C THR A 316 -2.63 4.16 4.11
N SER A 317 -3.64 4.30 4.98
CA SER A 317 -3.91 5.50 5.78
C SER A 317 -2.96 5.69 6.95
N ASP A 318 -2.70 4.60 7.66
CA ASP A 318 -1.87 4.56 8.86
C ASP A 318 -1.28 3.15 9.07
N THR A 319 -0.45 3.02 10.11
CA THR A 319 0.17 1.74 10.49
C THR A 319 -0.78 0.75 11.15
N ASN A 320 -2.05 1.12 11.40
CA ASN A 320 -3.04 0.23 12.00
C ASN A 320 -3.81 -0.57 10.95
N THR A 321 -3.71 -0.21 9.67
CA THR A 321 -4.26 -1.02 8.60
C THR A 321 -3.54 -2.36 8.54
N LYS A 322 -4.30 -3.44 8.71
CA LYS A 322 -3.80 -4.81 8.63
C LYS A 322 -4.27 -5.46 7.33
N LEU A 323 -3.34 -6.09 6.63
CA LEU A 323 -3.66 -7.03 5.56
C LEU A 323 -3.77 -8.42 6.17
N HIS A 324 -4.90 -9.09 5.95
CA HIS A 324 -5.05 -10.50 6.29
C HIS A 324 -4.66 -11.35 5.09
N VAL A 325 -3.68 -12.24 5.26
CA VAL A 325 -3.23 -13.15 4.19
C VAL A 325 -3.35 -14.59 4.66
N ALA A 326 -4.02 -15.43 3.87
CA ALA A 326 -4.09 -16.86 4.09
C ALA A 326 -3.35 -17.61 2.97
N LEU A 327 -2.38 -18.45 3.34
CA LEU A 327 -1.68 -19.32 2.40
C LEU A 327 -2.25 -20.73 2.54
N LYS A 328 -2.88 -21.21 1.47
CA LYS A 328 -3.72 -22.42 1.48
C LYS A 328 -3.10 -23.51 0.61
N ASP A 329 -3.02 -24.69 1.21
CA ASP A 329 -2.74 -25.94 0.51
C ASP A 329 -3.76 -26.17 -0.61
N GLY A 330 -3.28 -26.73 -1.72
CA GLY A 330 -4.11 -27.34 -2.75
C GLY A 330 -3.72 -28.81 -2.90
N THR A 331 -3.26 -29.19 -4.08
CA THR A 331 -2.52 -30.47 -4.22
C THR A 331 -1.14 -30.34 -3.58
N ALA A 332 -0.48 -29.19 -3.76
CA ALA A 332 0.74 -28.83 -3.02
C ALA A 332 0.42 -28.54 -1.55
N LYS A 333 1.30 -28.99 -0.66
CA LYS A 333 1.26 -28.87 0.79
C LYS A 333 2.44 -28.07 1.33
N VAL A 334 2.14 -27.31 2.39
CA VAL A 334 3.17 -26.66 3.18
C VAL A 334 4.15 -27.70 3.74
N THR A 335 5.43 -27.34 3.79
CA THR A 335 6.59 -28.14 4.26
C THR A 335 7.10 -29.21 3.31
N THR A 336 6.26 -29.78 2.44
CA THR A 336 6.71 -30.70 1.37
C THR A 336 7.05 -29.93 0.11
N ASP A 337 6.14 -29.06 -0.36
CA ASP A 337 6.25 -28.49 -1.72
C ASP A 337 6.52 -26.98 -1.67
N PHE A 338 6.11 -26.31 -0.57
CA PHE A 338 6.42 -24.91 -0.32
C PHE A 338 6.54 -24.58 1.18
N THR A 339 7.14 -23.44 1.51
CA THR A 339 7.26 -22.98 2.90
C THR A 339 6.35 -21.79 3.17
N ASN A 340 5.84 -21.69 4.40
CA ASN A 340 4.95 -20.60 4.81
C ASN A 340 5.67 -19.41 5.47
N THR A 341 6.99 -19.48 5.61
CA THR A 341 7.82 -18.32 5.98
C THR A 341 8.14 -17.53 4.73
N VAL A 342 7.57 -16.35 4.62
CA VAL A 342 7.62 -15.52 3.41
C VAL A 342 8.41 -14.23 3.64
N ALA A 343 9.04 -13.73 2.59
CA ALA A 343 9.60 -12.39 2.58
C ALA A 343 8.59 -11.39 1.99
N LEU A 344 8.55 -10.20 2.56
CA LEU A 344 7.66 -9.11 2.18
C LEU A 344 8.47 -7.96 1.59
N LEU A 345 8.02 -7.41 0.48
CA LEU A 345 8.53 -6.16 -0.10
C LEU A 345 7.35 -5.21 -0.35
N PHE A 346 7.33 -4.09 0.36
CA PHE A 346 6.30 -3.07 0.23
C PHE A 346 6.64 -2.08 -0.89
N SER A 347 5.64 -1.37 -1.41
CA SER A 347 5.82 -0.40 -2.52
C SER A 347 6.75 0.79 -2.17
N ASP A 348 6.98 1.06 -0.88
CA ASP A 348 7.94 2.06 -0.41
C ASP A 348 9.39 1.52 -0.31
N ASN A 349 9.62 0.28 -0.77
CA ASN A 349 10.85 -0.49 -0.68
C ASN A 349 11.26 -0.94 0.74
N SER A 350 10.40 -0.76 1.74
CA SER A 350 10.60 -1.42 3.03
C SER A 350 10.40 -2.94 2.90
N THR A 351 11.10 -3.69 3.74
CA THR A 351 11.09 -5.16 3.72
C THR A 351 10.64 -5.73 5.06
N GLY A 352 10.05 -6.92 5.03
CA GLY A 352 9.64 -7.65 6.23
C GLY A 352 9.62 -9.16 6.00
N SER A 353 9.17 -9.89 7.02
CA SER A 353 8.91 -11.33 6.92
C SER A 353 7.67 -11.69 7.73
N ALA A 354 7.00 -12.77 7.36
CA ALA A 354 5.85 -13.29 8.08
C ALA A 354 5.78 -14.82 7.97
N THR A 355 5.16 -15.47 8.95
CA THR A 355 4.76 -16.88 8.85
C THR A 355 3.26 -16.94 8.61
N LEU A 356 2.87 -17.33 7.41
CA LEU A 356 1.47 -17.36 6.97
C LEU A 356 0.77 -18.64 7.45
N SER A 357 -0.51 -18.50 7.82
CA SER A 357 -1.38 -19.63 8.16
C SER A 357 -2.43 -19.84 7.07
N SER A 358 -3.07 -21.01 7.07
CA SER A 358 -4.18 -21.32 6.16
C SER A 358 -5.50 -20.63 6.54
N THR A 359 -5.61 -20.12 7.77
CA THR A 359 -6.80 -19.42 8.28
C THR A 359 -6.67 -17.90 8.21
N GLY A 360 -5.45 -17.38 8.01
CA GLY A 360 -5.15 -15.95 7.91
C GLY A 360 -4.09 -15.52 8.92
N THR A 361 -3.14 -14.71 8.48
CA THR A 361 -2.16 -14.02 9.30
C THR A 361 -2.28 -12.52 9.05
N ASP A 362 -2.25 -11.74 10.13
CA ASP A 362 -2.23 -10.27 10.04
C ASP A 362 -0.82 -9.79 9.67
N ILE A 363 -0.72 -9.03 8.58
CA ILE A 363 0.47 -8.31 8.17
C ILE A 363 0.21 -6.81 8.40
N SER A 364 1.01 -6.18 9.25
CA SER A 364 0.98 -4.73 9.43
C SER A 364 1.49 -4.03 8.17
N LEU A 365 0.71 -3.08 7.66
CA LEU A 365 1.11 -2.30 6.49
C LEU A 365 1.76 -0.98 6.93
N PRO A 366 2.91 -0.58 6.36
CA PRO A 366 3.43 0.77 6.51
C PRO A 366 2.44 1.81 5.96
N GLN A 367 2.54 3.06 6.40
CA GLN A 367 1.72 4.15 5.86
C GLN A 367 2.14 4.48 4.42
N GLY A 368 1.17 4.79 3.56
CA GLY A 368 1.42 5.27 2.21
C GLY A 368 1.73 4.18 1.18
N VAL A 369 1.72 2.90 1.55
CA VAL A 369 1.99 1.80 0.61
C VAL A 369 0.76 1.50 -0.24
N THR A 370 0.98 1.07 -1.47
CA THR A 370 -0.07 0.75 -2.47
C THR A 370 -0.05 -0.73 -2.88
N SER A 371 1.01 -1.46 -2.51
CA SER A 371 1.10 -2.90 -2.73
C SER A 371 2.09 -3.55 -1.76
N VAL A 372 1.96 -4.86 -1.59
CA VAL A 372 2.97 -5.72 -0.96
C VAL A 372 3.23 -6.94 -1.85
N ARG A 373 4.50 -7.19 -2.18
CA ARG A 373 4.94 -8.41 -2.86
C ARG A 373 5.40 -9.43 -1.83
N ILE A 374 4.74 -10.59 -1.85
CA ILE A 374 4.95 -11.72 -0.95
C ILE A 374 5.69 -12.81 -1.73
N ALA A 375 6.88 -13.15 -1.25
CA ALA A 375 7.75 -14.16 -1.81
C ALA A 375 7.57 -15.48 -1.06
N VAL A 376 7.00 -16.49 -1.73
CA VAL A 376 6.75 -17.83 -1.19
C VAL A 376 7.79 -18.80 -1.78
N PRO A 377 8.75 -19.29 -0.98
CA PRO A 377 9.73 -20.27 -1.46
C PRO A 377 9.07 -21.63 -1.69
N THR A 378 9.34 -22.25 -2.85
CA THR A 378 9.03 -23.66 -3.11
C THR A 378 10.20 -24.53 -2.66
N VAL A 379 9.90 -25.80 -2.36
CA VAL A 379 10.90 -26.80 -1.99
C VAL A 379 11.41 -27.46 -3.27
N ASN A 380 12.68 -27.88 -3.27
CA ASN A 380 13.26 -28.70 -4.33
C ASN A 380 13.67 -30.02 -3.72
N ASP A 381 13.35 -31.12 -4.37
CA ASP A 381 13.87 -32.42 -3.96
C ASP A 381 14.50 -33.20 -5.13
N SER A 382 14.29 -34.51 -5.19
CA SER A 382 14.86 -35.42 -6.19
C SER A 382 13.86 -36.50 -6.64
N VAL A 383 12.59 -36.33 -6.28
CA VAL A 383 11.50 -37.26 -6.54
C VAL A 383 10.66 -36.66 -7.64
N HIS A 384 10.47 -37.42 -8.73
CA HIS A 384 9.58 -36.97 -9.79
C HIS A 384 8.11 -37.00 -9.34
N GLU A 385 7.49 -35.83 -9.33
CA GLU A 385 6.10 -35.62 -8.94
C GLU A 385 5.26 -35.02 -10.08
N ALA A 386 3.93 -35.06 -9.92
CA ALA A 386 3.03 -34.37 -10.83
C ALA A 386 3.02 -32.87 -10.51
N SER A 387 2.67 -32.01 -11.47
CA SER A 387 2.53 -30.58 -11.16
C SER A 387 1.44 -30.33 -10.12
N GLU A 388 1.77 -29.51 -9.13
CA GLU A 388 0.91 -29.27 -7.98
C GLU A 388 0.56 -27.79 -7.80
N GLN A 389 -0.52 -27.49 -7.08
CA GLN A 389 -0.98 -26.11 -6.90
C GLN A 389 -1.24 -25.77 -5.45
N PHE A 390 -0.92 -24.53 -5.09
CA PHE A 390 -1.31 -23.86 -3.84
C PHE A 390 -1.90 -22.49 -4.14
N SER A 391 -2.58 -21.89 -3.16
CA SER A 391 -3.28 -20.61 -3.33
C SER A 391 -3.06 -19.64 -2.19
N MET A 392 -3.26 -18.35 -2.48
CA MET A 392 -3.19 -17.26 -1.53
C MET A 392 -4.47 -16.43 -1.58
N ASP A 393 -5.08 -16.21 -0.41
CA ASP A 393 -6.14 -15.22 -0.23
C ASP A 393 -5.58 -13.99 0.49
N ALA A 394 -6.07 -12.82 0.11
CA ALA A 394 -5.74 -11.56 0.75
C ALA A 394 -6.98 -10.66 0.88
N TRP A 395 -7.17 -10.02 2.04
CA TRP A 395 -8.26 -9.06 2.30
C TRP A 395 -7.88 -8.07 3.40
N VAL A 396 -8.43 -6.86 3.38
CA VAL A 396 -8.28 -5.87 4.47
C VAL A 396 -9.55 -5.80 5.31
N ASN A 397 -10.74 -5.86 4.71
CA ASN A 397 -11.97 -5.70 5.47
C ASN A 397 -12.30 -6.97 6.26
N THR A 398 -12.63 -6.82 7.54
CA THR A 398 -12.94 -7.94 8.44
C THR A 398 -14.12 -8.80 7.97
N ASN A 399 -15.05 -8.23 7.20
CA ASN A 399 -16.18 -8.94 6.58
C ASN A 399 -15.81 -9.64 5.24
N LYS A 400 -14.54 -9.60 4.82
CA LYS A 400 -14.00 -10.17 3.58
C LYS A 400 -14.65 -9.63 2.29
N SER A 401 -15.23 -8.42 2.33
CA SER A 401 -15.88 -7.84 1.15
C SER A 401 -14.91 -7.52 0.00
N ASP A 402 -13.62 -7.42 0.31
CA ASP A 402 -12.52 -7.15 -0.62
C ASP A 402 -11.59 -8.36 -0.79
N LEU A 403 -12.05 -9.58 -0.47
CA LEU A 403 -11.21 -10.77 -0.61
C LEU A 403 -10.85 -11.03 -2.08
N SER A 404 -9.55 -11.18 -2.32
CA SER A 404 -8.98 -11.63 -3.59
C SER A 404 -8.19 -12.91 -3.39
N SER A 405 -8.20 -13.79 -4.41
CA SER A 405 -7.51 -15.07 -4.41
C SER A 405 -6.66 -15.24 -5.68
N ALA A 406 -5.52 -15.90 -5.56
CA ALA A 406 -4.69 -16.33 -6.69
C ALA A 406 -4.03 -17.68 -6.41
N SER A 407 -3.77 -18.46 -7.47
CA SER A 407 -3.14 -19.79 -7.38
C SER A 407 -1.89 -19.86 -8.25
N VAL A 408 -0.88 -20.58 -7.78
CA VAL A 408 0.38 -20.84 -8.50
C VAL A 408 0.57 -22.34 -8.65
N THR A 409 1.06 -22.77 -9.82
CA THR A 409 1.45 -24.16 -10.09
C THR A 409 2.94 -24.37 -9.89
N ILE A 410 3.32 -25.30 -9.04
CA ILE A 410 4.67 -25.83 -8.91
C ILE A 410 4.85 -26.91 -9.97
N THR A 411 5.89 -26.77 -10.81
CA THR A 411 6.27 -27.79 -11.78
C THR A 411 7.52 -28.50 -11.32
N ASP A 412 7.42 -29.82 -11.27
CA ASP A 412 8.52 -30.75 -11.07
C ASP A 412 9.68 -30.46 -12.05
N ASN A 413 10.90 -30.46 -11.54
CA ASN A 413 12.11 -30.25 -12.31
C ASN A 413 13.03 -31.49 -12.33
N ASP A 414 12.52 -32.62 -11.83
CA ASP A 414 13.25 -33.85 -11.65
C ASP A 414 13.01 -34.87 -12.79
N PRO A 415 13.99 -35.74 -13.07
CA PRO A 415 13.85 -36.75 -14.11
C PRO A 415 12.84 -37.83 -13.71
N ALA A 416 11.92 -38.15 -14.62
CA ALA A 416 10.94 -39.21 -14.41
C ALA A 416 11.59 -40.58 -14.14
N GLN A 417 11.11 -41.29 -13.11
CA GLN A 417 11.60 -42.63 -12.79
C GLN A 417 11.08 -43.67 -13.79
N VAL A 418 11.98 -44.41 -14.42
CA VAL A 418 11.64 -45.49 -15.36
C VAL A 418 11.72 -46.86 -14.70
N THR A 419 10.65 -47.64 -14.85
CA THR A 419 10.58 -49.03 -14.36
C THR A 419 10.81 -50.01 -15.52
N PHE A 420 11.71 -50.98 -15.34
CA PHE A 420 11.97 -52.06 -16.29
C PHE A 420 11.18 -53.31 -15.89
N ASN A 421 10.30 -53.79 -16.76
CA ASN A 421 9.37 -54.85 -16.39
C ASN A 421 9.83 -56.28 -16.72
N LYS A 422 10.79 -56.49 -17.64
CA LYS A 422 11.35 -57.83 -17.96
C LYS A 422 12.56 -57.74 -18.90
N PHE A 423 13.61 -58.54 -18.64
CA PHE A 423 14.74 -58.73 -19.56
C PHE A 423 14.76 -60.19 -20.04
N CYS A 424 14.88 -60.43 -21.35
CA CYS A 424 15.05 -61.77 -21.91
C CYS A 424 16.13 -61.77 -23.00
N SER A 425 17.02 -62.77 -22.97
CA SER A 425 18.03 -63.01 -23.99
C SER A 425 17.56 -64.02 -25.05
N ASN A 426 17.85 -63.74 -26.32
CA ASN A 426 17.71 -64.70 -27.42
C ASN A 426 19.06 -64.82 -28.14
N GLY A 427 19.92 -65.74 -27.70
CA GLY A 427 21.11 -66.13 -28.47
C GLY A 427 20.73 -67.11 -29.59
N SER A 428 21.23 -66.87 -30.81
CA SER A 428 21.11 -67.84 -31.92
C SER A 428 22.27 -68.84 -31.89
N TRP A 429 22.01 -70.00 -31.29
CA TRP A 429 22.85 -71.18 -31.41
C TRP A 429 22.74 -71.74 -32.83
N ALA A 430 23.81 -71.72 -33.61
CA ALA A 430 23.89 -72.57 -34.80
C ALA A 430 24.25 -74.01 -34.37
N TRP A 431 23.27 -74.69 -33.75
CA TRP A 431 22.90 -76.13 -33.86
C TRP A 431 21.90 -76.46 -32.74
N LYS A 432 20.73 -77.01 -33.12
CA LYS A 432 19.62 -77.36 -32.20
C LYS A 432 19.93 -78.61 -31.36
N PRO A 433 19.28 -78.84 -30.19
CA PRO A 433 18.22 -78.03 -29.57
C PRO A 433 18.53 -77.67 -28.09
N ALA A 434 18.94 -76.44 -27.82
CA ALA A 434 18.77 -75.83 -26.50
C ALA A 434 18.78 -74.30 -26.64
N SER A 435 17.59 -73.68 -26.68
CA SER A 435 17.47 -72.24 -26.42
C SER A 435 17.52 -72.05 -24.91
N LEU A 436 18.69 -71.76 -24.35
CA LEU A 436 18.74 -71.19 -22.99
C LEU A 436 18.31 -69.73 -23.08
N THR A 437 17.01 -69.50 -22.88
CA THR A 437 16.46 -68.17 -22.62
C THR A 437 16.72 -67.86 -21.15
N PHE A 438 17.70 -66.99 -20.87
CA PHE A 438 17.81 -66.38 -19.54
C PHE A 438 16.85 -65.18 -19.51
N CYS A 439 15.73 -65.34 -18.81
CA CYS A 439 14.91 -64.21 -18.38
C CYS A 439 15.11 -64.05 -16.87
N SER A 440 15.67 -62.92 -16.44
CA SER A 440 15.72 -62.56 -15.03
C SER A 440 14.59 -61.58 -14.73
N ASP A 441 13.74 -61.89 -13.75
CA ASP A 441 12.88 -60.88 -13.13
C ASP A 441 13.77 -59.97 -12.26
N PRO A 442 13.58 -58.64 -12.26
CA PRO A 442 14.45 -57.68 -11.57
C PRO A 442 14.36 -57.73 -10.03
N GLY A 443 13.75 -58.77 -9.46
CA GLY A 443 13.19 -58.79 -8.11
C GLY A 443 14.16 -58.68 -6.92
N SER A 444 15.44 -58.37 -7.10
CA SER A 444 16.37 -57.99 -6.00
C SER A 444 17.73 -57.42 -6.47
N TYR A 445 18.00 -57.32 -7.78
CA TYR A 445 19.29 -56.87 -8.29
C TYR A 445 19.11 -55.70 -9.26
N PRO A 446 19.78 -54.54 -9.08
CA PRO A 446 19.76 -53.41 -10.02
C PRO A 446 20.59 -53.69 -11.29
N ARG A 447 20.85 -54.98 -11.56
CA ARG A 447 21.76 -55.50 -12.58
C ARG A 447 21.09 -56.63 -13.34
N ALA A 448 20.90 -56.44 -14.64
CA ALA A 448 20.63 -57.53 -15.57
C ALA A 448 21.95 -57.99 -16.18
N TRP A 449 22.23 -59.30 -16.10
CA TRP A 449 23.45 -59.90 -16.64
C TRP A 449 23.20 -60.58 -17.98
N VAL A 450 24.10 -60.32 -18.94
CA VAL A 450 24.13 -60.99 -20.24
C VAL A 450 25.39 -61.83 -20.34
N GLY A 451 25.28 -63.17 -20.31
CA GLY A 451 26.40 -64.08 -20.56
C GLY A 451 26.49 -64.52 -22.02
N ASP A 452 27.69 -64.59 -22.59
CA ASP A 452 27.99 -65.25 -23.87
C ASP A 452 29.13 -66.27 -23.69
N TYR A 453 29.07 -67.42 -24.38
CA TYR A 453 29.89 -68.63 -24.13
C TYR A 453 30.52 -69.17 -25.44
N HIS A 454 31.86 -69.19 -25.51
CA HIS A 454 32.79 -69.86 -26.47
C HIS A 454 32.71 -69.70 -28.02
N ASN A 455 33.86 -69.31 -28.59
CA ASN A 455 34.52 -69.72 -29.87
C ASN A 455 33.84 -69.52 -31.25
N SER A 456 33.04 -68.47 -31.49
CA SER A 456 32.71 -68.04 -32.87
C SER A 456 32.28 -66.56 -33.00
N ASN A 457 31.72 -66.18 -34.16
CA ASN A 457 31.02 -64.90 -34.31
C ASN A 457 29.64 -65.03 -33.63
N HIS A 458 29.47 -64.44 -32.45
CA HIS A 458 28.22 -64.49 -31.72
C HIS A 458 27.44 -63.19 -31.86
N SER A 459 26.12 -63.33 -31.96
CA SER A 459 25.16 -62.24 -31.92
C SER A 459 24.13 -62.55 -30.85
N SER A 460 24.09 -61.71 -29.82
CA SER A 460 23.12 -61.78 -28.74
C SER A 460 22.16 -60.61 -28.83
N ARG A 461 20.86 -60.88 -28.74
CA ARG A 461 19.81 -59.86 -28.79
C ARG A 461 18.99 -59.86 -27.51
N PHE A 462 18.79 -58.65 -26.99
CA PHE A 462 18.00 -58.37 -25.80
C PHE A 462 16.88 -57.44 -26.17
N GLU A 463 15.68 -57.72 -25.67
CA GLU A 463 14.55 -56.81 -25.84
C GLU A 463 13.85 -56.59 -24.51
N GLY A 464 13.34 -55.39 -24.32
CA GLY A 464 12.54 -55.03 -23.15
C GLY A 464 11.61 -53.86 -23.46
N THR A 465 10.82 -53.47 -22.47
CA THR A 465 9.95 -52.30 -22.53
C THR A 465 10.35 -51.31 -21.44
N ILE A 466 10.36 -50.04 -21.81
CA ILE A 466 10.57 -48.87 -20.97
C ILE A 466 9.24 -48.13 -20.85
N ALA A 467 8.89 -47.69 -19.64
CA ALA A 467 7.73 -46.86 -19.36
C ALA A 467 8.14 -45.62 -18.56
N GLY A 468 7.42 -44.51 -18.74
CA GLY A 468 7.70 -43.24 -18.06
C GLY A 468 8.57 -42.27 -18.87
N LEU A 469 8.59 -42.39 -20.20
CA LEU A 469 9.38 -41.49 -21.05
C LEU A 469 8.69 -40.12 -21.23
N SER A 470 9.46 -39.05 -21.11
CA SER A 470 9.03 -37.68 -21.42
C SER A 470 9.00 -37.45 -22.93
N VAL A 471 7.80 -37.46 -23.52
CA VAL A 471 7.61 -37.28 -24.97
C VAL A 471 8.12 -35.91 -25.43
N GLY A 472 8.95 -35.89 -26.48
CA GLY A 472 9.44 -34.65 -27.09
C GLY A 472 10.69 -34.02 -26.45
N SER A 473 11.16 -34.54 -25.31
CA SER A 473 12.41 -34.10 -24.67
C SER A 473 13.57 -35.03 -25.03
N ALA A 474 14.81 -34.53 -25.04
CA ALA A 474 15.97 -35.41 -25.18
C ALA A 474 16.12 -36.26 -23.91
N SER A 475 16.16 -37.57 -24.08
CA SER A 475 16.31 -38.56 -23.02
C SER A 475 17.67 -39.26 -23.16
N THR A 476 18.33 -39.55 -22.04
CA THR A 476 19.67 -40.16 -22.03
C THR A 476 19.62 -41.63 -21.57
N LEU A 477 20.13 -42.58 -22.34
CA LEU A 477 20.36 -43.94 -21.87
C LEU A 477 21.75 -44.09 -21.26
N HIS A 478 21.85 -44.34 -19.95
CA HIS A 478 23.07 -44.77 -19.30
C HIS A 478 23.17 -46.29 -19.20
N TYR A 479 24.22 -46.90 -19.76
CA TYR A 479 24.53 -48.32 -19.51
C TYR A 479 26.02 -48.52 -19.24
N GLN A 480 26.31 -49.63 -18.55
CA GLN A 480 27.66 -50.05 -18.19
C GLN A 480 27.95 -51.42 -18.82
N ILE A 481 29.17 -51.61 -19.29
CA ILE A 481 29.69 -52.94 -19.66
C ILE A 481 30.50 -53.46 -18.47
N LEU A 482 30.39 -54.74 -18.13
CA LEU A 482 31.11 -55.38 -17.02
C LEU A 482 31.77 -56.67 -17.49
N SER A 483 32.86 -56.59 -18.25
CA SER A 483 33.57 -57.81 -18.69
C SER A 483 34.13 -58.59 -17.50
N THR A 484 33.84 -59.89 -17.43
CA THR A 484 34.29 -60.76 -16.34
C THR A 484 35.53 -61.59 -16.71
N GLN A 485 35.78 -61.91 -17.99
CA GLN A 485 36.95 -62.69 -18.45
C GLN A 485 37.44 -62.25 -19.85
N ASP A 486 38.54 -62.86 -20.32
CA ASP A 486 39.44 -62.38 -21.40
C ASP A 486 38.98 -62.80 -22.80
N ILE A 487 38.89 -61.87 -23.76
CA ILE A 487 38.21 -62.15 -25.06
C ILE A 487 39.08 -61.87 -26.29
N GLY A 488 40.11 -61.03 -26.18
CA GLY A 488 40.98 -60.67 -27.32
C GLY A 488 40.20 -60.47 -28.63
N GLY A 489 39.21 -59.55 -28.67
CA GLY A 489 38.25 -59.51 -29.78
C GLY A 489 37.59 -58.16 -30.05
N LEU A 490 37.00 -58.02 -31.24
CA LEU A 490 36.19 -56.87 -31.66
C LEU A 490 34.74 -57.05 -31.20
N SER A 491 34.20 -56.03 -30.54
CA SER A 491 32.85 -55.95 -30.01
C SER A 491 32.09 -54.83 -30.70
N GLN A 492 30.84 -55.10 -31.13
CA GLN A 492 29.92 -54.10 -31.63
C GLN A 492 28.57 -54.19 -30.89
N LEU A 493 28.22 -53.17 -30.12
CA LEU A 493 26.92 -53.02 -29.47
C LEU A 493 26.05 -52.05 -30.25
N LYS A 494 24.89 -52.51 -30.71
CA LYS A 494 23.83 -51.68 -31.28
C LYS A 494 22.71 -51.53 -30.26
N VAL A 495 22.20 -50.31 -30.14
CA VAL A 495 21.05 -49.95 -29.32
C VAL A 495 19.98 -49.41 -30.25
N GLU A 496 18.83 -50.06 -30.24
CA GLU A 496 17.67 -49.74 -31.05
C GLU A 496 16.46 -49.49 -30.15
N VAL A 497 15.60 -48.55 -30.52
CA VAL A 497 14.37 -48.20 -29.78
C VAL A 497 13.20 -48.19 -30.74
N ASP A 498 12.04 -48.69 -30.31
CA ASP A 498 10.78 -48.72 -31.07
C ASP A 498 9.66 -48.11 -30.23
N HIS A 499 9.18 -46.96 -30.70
CA HIS A 499 8.09 -46.19 -30.10
C HIS A 499 6.71 -46.60 -30.63
N GLY A 500 6.59 -47.72 -31.33
CA GLY A 500 5.36 -48.20 -32.00
C GLY A 500 5.37 -48.02 -33.52
N ASN A 501 6.41 -47.41 -34.09
CA ASN A 501 6.54 -47.12 -35.52
C ASN A 501 7.71 -47.89 -36.19
N GLY A 502 8.31 -48.84 -35.49
CA GLY A 502 9.46 -49.62 -35.95
C GLY A 502 10.75 -49.25 -35.22
N TRP A 503 11.78 -50.06 -35.45
CA TRP A 503 13.06 -49.98 -34.74
C TRP A 503 13.96 -48.90 -35.34
N GLU A 504 14.41 -47.98 -34.49
CA GLU A 504 15.37 -46.93 -34.80
C GLU A 504 16.71 -47.21 -34.11
N LEU A 505 17.83 -47.12 -34.83
CA LEU A 505 19.17 -47.28 -34.26
C LEU A 505 19.59 -45.98 -33.56
N VAL A 506 19.59 -45.98 -32.23
CA VAL A 506 19.96 -44.83 -31.39
C VAL A 506 21.40 -44.89 -30.86
N GLY A 507 22.06 -46.06 -30.99
CA GLY A 507 23.45 -46.24 -30.61
C GLY A 507 24.13 -47.36 -31.40
N ASN A 508 25.39 -47.14 -31.79
CA ASN A 508 26.21 -48.15 -32.46
C ASN A 508 27.67 -47.99 -32.03
N TYR A 509 28.05 -48.74 -31.02
CA TYR A 509 29.36 -48.68 -30.41
C TYR A 509 30.24 -49.83 -30.86
N GLN A 510 31.50 -49.54 -31.17
CA GLN A 510 32.51 -50.54 -31.50
C GLN A 510 33.74 -50.36 -30.61
N SER A 511 34.23 -51.45 -30.04
CA SER A 511 35.48 -51.45 -29.26
C SER A 511 36.23 -52.76 -29.34
N ARG A 512 37.52 -52.72 -29.01
CA ARG A 512 38.24 -53.92 -28.54
C ARG A 512 37.98 -54.08 -27.05
N ILE A 513 37.71 -55.30 -26.61
CA ILE A 513 37.63 -55.64 -25.20
C ILE A 513 38.94 -56.32 -24.80
N SER A 514 39.60 -55.83 -23.75
CA SER A 514 40.88 -56.35 -23.25
C SER A 514 40.80 -56.72 -21.76
N SER A 515 41.80 -57.48 -21.31
CA SER A 515 41.94 -58.38 -20.14
C SER A 515 41.60 -57.88 -18.71
N LYS A 516 40.77 -56.86 -18.51
CA LYS A 516 40.30 -56.44 -17.16
C LYS A 516 38.83 -56.02 -17.17
N PRO A 517 38.11 -56.16 -16.04
CA PRO A 517 36.79 -55.55 -15.88
C PRO A 517 36.90 -54.03 -16.07
N ILE A 518 36.30 -53.51 -17.14
CA ILE A 518 36.22 -52.08 -17.40
C ILE A 518 34.78 -51.65 -17.18
N LYS A 519 34.58 -50.68 -16.30
CA LYS A 519 33.33 -49.94 -16.16
C LYS A 519 33.37 -48.75 -17.11
N THR A 520 32.58 -48.78 -18.18
CA THR A 520 32.42 -47.63 -19.06
C THR A 520 30.96 -47.23 -19.12
N ASN A 521 30.70 -45.95 -18.86
CA ASN A 521 29.37 -45.37 -19.01
C ASN A 521 29.25 -44.82 -20.43
N TYR A 522 28.12 -45.07 -21.04
CA TYR A 522 27.75 -44.49 -22.32
C TYR A 522 26.44 -43.75 -22.18
N THR A 523 26.28 -42.71 -22.98
CA THR A 523 25.11 -41.83 -23.01
C THR A 523 24.61 -41.83 -24.44
N PHE A 524 23.35 -42.26 -24.64
CA PHE A 524 22.67 -42.11 -25.92
C PHE A 524 21.50 -41.16 -25.76
N ASN A 525 21.48 -40.12 -26.58
CA ASN A 525 20.39 -39.17 -26.62
C ASN A 525 19.39 -39.60 -27.69
N PHE A 526 18.11 -39.72 -27.33
CA PHE A 526 17.01 -39.80 -28.28
C PHE A 526 15.82 -38.97 -27.80
N THR A 527 14.87 -38.71 -28.67
CA THR A 527 13.65 -37.97 -28.34
C THR A 527 12.47 -38.93 -28.37
N PRO A 528 11.84 -39.27 -27.23
CA PRO A 528 10.75 -40.23 -27.20
C PRO A 528 9.52 -39.71 -27.97
N ALA A 529 8.92 -40.58 -28.79
CA ALA A 529 7.65 -40.30 -29.45
C ALA A 529 6.43 -40.85 -28.68
N SER A 530 6.65 -41.55 -27.57
CA SER A 530 5.63 -42.17 -26.72
C SER A 530 6.16 -42.27 -25.28
N SER A 531 5.26 -42.26 -24.29
CA SER A 531 5.59 -42.47 -22.87
C SER A 531 6.01 -43.90 -22.54
N THR A 532 5.88 -44.81 -23.51
CA THR A 532 6.40 -46.17 -23.47
C THR A 532 7.15 -46.49 -24.76
N ALA A 533 8.27 -47.21 -24.66
CA ALA A 533 9.04 -47.65 -25.81
C ALA A 533 9.56 -49.07 -25.61
N LYS A 534 9.67 -49.84 -26.70
CA LYS A 534 10.46 -51.07 -26.70
C LYS A 534 11.91 -50.70 -26.98
N PHE A 535 12.85 -51.39 -26.36
CA PHE A 535 14.26 -51.26 -26.71
C PHE A 535 14.82 -52.63 -27.09
N ARG A 536 15.85 -52.60 -27.93
CA ARG A 536 16.58 -53.76 -28.40
C ARG A 536 18.05 -53.46 -28.34
N LEU A 537 18.79 -54.36 -27.73
CA LEU A 537 20.25 -54.32 -27.69
C LEU A 537 20.74 -55.50 -28.50
N THR A 538 21.48 -55.23 -29.58
CA THR A 538 22.09 -56.27 -30.41
C THR A 538 23.59 -56.18 -30.24
N TRP A 539 24.18 -57.22 -29.65
CA TRP A 539 25.60 -57.29 -29.40
C TRP A 539 26.26 -58.34 -30.26
N ASN A 540 27.27 -57.93 -31.02
CA ASN A 540 28.07 -58.79 -31.88
C ASN A 540 29.50 -58.86 -31.36
N ILE A 541 30.00 -60.06 -31.09
CA ILE A 541 31.38 -60.29 -30.68
C ILE A 541 32.07 -61.13 -31.73
N ARG A 542 33.28 -60.73 -32.11
CA ARG A 542 34.19 -61.52 -32.93
C ARG A 542 35.53 -61.66 -32.22
N SER A 543 35.89 -62.88 -31.82
CA SER A 543 37.24 -63.17 -31.34
C SER A 543 38.22 -63.15 -32.52
N ASP A 544 39.41 -62.58 -32.32
CA ASP A 544 40.51 -62.67 -33.31
C ASP A 544 41.67 -63.56 -32.85
N GLU A 545 41.51 -64.28 -31.74
CA GLU A 545 42.50 -65.23 -31.25
C GLU A 545 42.23 -66.67 -31.75
N PRO A 546 43.26 -67.40 -32.23
CA PRO A 546 43.10 -68.77 -32.74
C PRO A 546 42.62 -69.81 -31.70
N GLY A 547 42.75 -69.51 -30.40
CA GLY A 547 42.30 -70.37 -29.29
C GLY A 547 40.87 -70.11 -28.81
N GLY A 548 40.29 -68.97 -29.22
CA GLY A 548 39.02 -68.46 -28.73
C GLY A 548 39.08 -67.91 -27.30
N GLY A 549 38.27 -66.89 -27.03
CA GLY A 549 38.20 -66.20 -25.73
C GLY A 549 37.15 -66.75 -24.76
N ASP A 550 37.25 -66.31 -23.50
CA ASP A 550 36.40 -66.68 -22.36
C ASP A 550 35.07 -65.88 -22.28
N ASP A 551 34.21 -66.28 -21.33
CA ASP A 551 32.85 -65.79 -21.14
C ASP A 551 32.74 -64.30 -20.85
N VAL A 552 31.77 -63.64 -21.49
CA VAL A 552 31.50 -62.22 -21.26
C VAL A 552 30.17 -62.01 -20.58
N SER A 553 30.21 -61.30 -19.46
CA SER A 553 29.03 -60.80 -18.78
C SER A 553 28.82 -59.31 -19.10
N ILE A 554 27.59 -58.82 -19.27
CA ILE A 554 27.26 -57.38 -19.27
C ILE A 554 26.25 -57.11 -18.17
N GLY A 555 26.53 -56.18 -17.27
CA GLY A 555 25.59 -55.72 -16.25
C GLY A 555 25.03 -54.33 -16.56
N PHE A 556 23.72 -54.19 -16.69
CA PHE A 556 23.07 -52.88 -16.81
C PHE A 556 22.83 -52.28 -15.42
N GLU A 557 23.36 -51.09 -15.12
CA GLU A 557 23.12 -50.38 -13.85
C GLU A 557 22.66 -48.94 -14.10
N LYS A 558 21.75 -48.42 -13.27
CA LYS A 558 21.36 -46.99 -13.17
C LYS A 558 21.00 -46.33 -14.51
N ILE A 559 19.97 -46.85 -15.17
CA ILE A 559 19.35 -46.15 -16.30
C ILE A 559 18.45 -45.04 -15.74
N THR A 560 18.89 -43.79 -15.84
CA THR A 560 18.10 -42.58 -15.54
C THR A 560 17.73 -41.92 -16.86
N TRP A 561 16.54 -41.31 -17.00
CA TRP A 561 16.07 -40.72 -18.25
C TRP A 561 15.87 -39.22 -18.18
#